data_AF-A0A259K1X9-F1
#
_entry.id   AF-A0A259K1X9-F1
#
_cell.length_a   1.000
_cell.length_b   1.000
_cell.length_c   1.000
_cell.angle_alpha   90.00
_cell.angle_beta   90.00
_cell.angle_gamma   90.00
#
_symmetry.space_group_name_H-M   'P 1'
#
loop_
_entity.id
_entity.type
_entity.pdbx_description
1 polymer ?
#
loop_
_entity_poly.entity_id
_entity_poly.type
_entity_poly.pdbx_seq_one_letter_code
_entity_poly.pdbx_strand_id
1 'polypeptide(L)'
;MFKHRSDGDRGGHSVIFISRQIPRRAGSAASVQTARATPLTALPLLALLLAAAILLSACADRPGADVLTPNLTEAPGAKPHTILVATTRARDPRPGTLFSGERGTGLDFANVTLTVPPAHQPGGIEWPKQAPGNPATEMVVHEAVYRDTDQDFVRDLNAQLARLPAGNRNVLVFVHGYNTMFSEALYRLTQMTHDSDVPGVPVLFSWASRGKTEDYVYDNNSATAARDNLERTLTLVASSKAEKITIMAH
;
A
#
# COMPACT_ATOMS: atom_id res chain seq x y z
N MET A 1 74.22 -43.95 13.63
CA MET A 1 75.58 -43.71 14.19
C MET A 1 75.38 -43.17 15.61
N PHE A 2 75.19 -44.06 16.58
CA PHE A 2 76.19 -44.60 17.51
C PHE A 2 76.67 -43.59 18.59
N LYS A 3 76.33 -43.92 19.85
CA LYS A 3 77.11 -43.77 21.12
C LYS A 3 77.59 -42.36 21.50
N HIS A 4 77.84 -41.97 22.76
CA HIS A 4 78.07 -42.62 24.05
C HIS A 4 77.90 -41.47 25.09
N ARG A 5 77.09 -41.60 26.15
CA ARG A 5 77.45 -41.96 27.55
C ARG A 5 78.69 -41.24 28.14
N SER A 6 78.48 -40.52 29.25
CA SER A 6 79.19 -40.62 30.55
C SER A 6 79.13 -39.24 31.26
N ASP A 7 78.53 -38.98 32.43
CA ASP A 7 78.54 -39.54 33.80
C ASP A 7 79.34 -38.65 34.79
N GLY A 8 78.86 -38.52 36.03
CA GLY A 8 79.47 -37.80 37.17
C GLY A 8 79.00 -36.34 37.35
N ASP A 9 78.63 -35.82 38.53
CA ASP A 9 79.05 -36.17 39.88
C ASP A 9 78.00 -35.73 40.94
N ARG A 10 78.12 -36.35 42.11
CA ARG A 10 77.26 -36.37 43.29
C ARG A 10 77.40 -35.10 44.14
N GLY A 11 76.40 -34.83 44.98
CA GLY A 11 76.54 -33.88 46.08
C GLY A 11 75.25 -33.67 46.86
N GLY A 12 74.94 -34.58 47.79
CA GLY A 12 73.86 -34.38 48.74
C GLY A 12 74.33 -33.56 49.94
N HIS A 13 73.54 -32.56 50.35
CA HIS A 13 73.54 -32.04 51.72
C HIS A 13 72.13 -31.61 52.11
N SER A 14 71.63 -32.24 53.19
CA SER A 14 70.39 -31.92 53.89
C SER A 14 70.75 -30.99 55.04
N VAL A 15 70.23 -29.76 55.10
CA VAL A 15 70.35 -28.90 56.29
C VAL A 15 69.16 -27.93 56.46
N ILE A 16 68.31 -28.28 57.43
CA ILE A 16 67.72 -27.45 58.51
C ILE A 16 66.80 -26.25 58.14
N PHE A 17 65.55 -26.40 58.57
CA PHE A 17 64.54 -25.37 58.73
C PHE A 17 64.94 -24.32 59.76
N ILE A 18 64.87 -23.04 59.39
CA ILE A 18 64.77 -21.92 60.34
C ILE A 18 63.44 -21.20 60.08
N SER A 19 62.49 -21.47 60.96
CA SER A 19 61.23 -20.75 61.10
C SER A 19 61.51 -19.31 61.55
N ARG A 20 61.29 -18.34 60.65
CA ARG A 20 61.09 -16.94 61.04
C ARG A 20 59.59 -16.66 61.03
N GLN A 21 59.02 -16.58 62.23
CA GLN A 21 57.71 -15.98 62.45
C GLN A 21 57.79 -14.49 62.10
N ILE A 22 57.11 -14.09 61.02
CA ILE A 22 56.88 -12.68 60.69
C ILE A 22 55.50 -12.31 61.27
N PRO A 23 55.40 -11.23 62.05
CA PRO A 23 54.14 -10.84 62.70
C PRO A 23 53.05 -10.50 61.67
N ARG A 24 51.85 -11.04 61.92
CA ARG A 24 50.62 -10.70 61.20
C ARG A 24 50.37 -9.18 61.31
N ARG A 25 50.59 -8.45 60.23
CA ARG A 25 50.03 -7.11 60.08
C ARG A 25 48.57 -7.25 59.68
N ALA A 26 47.71 -6.62 60.47
CA ALA A 26 46.28 -6.51 60.26
C ALA A 26 45.97 -5.99 58.85
N GLY A 27 44.89 -6.54 58.29
CA GLY A 27 44.49 -6.32 56.91
C GLY A 27 44.20 -4.86 56.59
N SER A 28 44.63 -4.46 55.40
CA SER A 28 43.83 -3.58 54.57
C SER A 28 43.69 -4.32 53.25
N ALA A 29 42.56 -5.00 53.09
CA ALA A 29 42.16 -5.50 51.79
C ALA A 29 41.90 -4.27 50.92
N ALA A 30 42.88 -3.88 50.11
CA ALA A 30 42.64 -2.98 49.00
C ALA A 30 41.75 -3.74 48.01
N SER A 31 40.44 -3.53 48.15
CA SER A 31 39.44 -4.00 47.19
C SER A 31 39.80 -3.40 45.85
N VAL A 32 40.37 -4.19 44.95
CA VAL A 32 40.44 -3.84 43.53
C VAL A 32 38.99 -3.79 43.07
N GLN A 33 38.41 -2.59 43.01
CA GLN A 33 37.15 -2.34 42.32
C GLN A 33 37.40 -2.58 40.84
N THR A 34 37.21 -3.82 40.39
CA THR A 34 36.90 -4.08 38.99
C THR A 34 35.61 -3.30 38.71
N ALA A 35 35.70 -2.22 37.94
CA ALA A 35 34.54 -1.53 37.42
C ALA A 35 33.68 -2.58 36.72
N ARG A 36 32.57 -2.98 37.36
CA ARG A 36 31.55 -3.76 36.71
C ARG A 36 31.02 -2.85 35.61
N ALA A 37 31.31 -3.18 34.35
CA ALA A 37 30.58 -2.60 33.24
C ALA A 37 29.11 -2.84 33.54
N THR A 38 28.39 -1.78 33.89
CA THR A 38 26.94 -1.84 33.96
C THR A 38 26.49 -2.31 32.58
N PRO A 39 25.69 -3.39 32.46
CA PRO A 39 25.13 -3.73 31.17
C PRO A 39 24.32 -2.52 30.75
N LEU A 40 24.81 -1.80 29.73
CA LEU A 40 24.08 -0.73 29.07
C LEU A 40 22.70 -1.31 28.79
N THR A 41 21.72 -0.74 29.47
CA THR A 41 20.36 -1.24 29.53
C THR A 41 19.83 -1.30 28.09
N ALA A 42 19.71 -2.52 27.54
CA ALA A 42 19.14 -2.72 26.20
C ALA A 42 17.63 -2.40 26.17
N LEU A 43 16.99 -2.33 27.34
CA LEU A 43 15.56 -2.03 27.50
C LEU A 43 15.12 -0.66 26.92
N PRO A 44 15.76 0.48 27.24
CA PRO A 44 15.39 1.78 26.66
C PRO A 44 15.57 1.84 25.15
N LEU A 45 16.61 1.20 24.59
CA LEU A 45 16.82 1.16 23.14
C LEU A 45 15.76 0.29 22.44
N LEU A 46 15.42 -0.87 23.03
CA LEU A 46 14.36 -1.74 22.54
C LEU A 46 12.99 -1.06 22.61
N ALA A 47 12.69 -0.34 23.69
CA ALA A 47 11.45 0.42 23.84
C ALA A 47 11.36 1.58 22.82
N LEU A 48 12.47 2.26 22.53
CA LEU A 48 12.53 3.31 21.51
C LEU A 48 12.34 2.73 20.10
N LEU A 49 12.93 1.56 19.80
CA LEU A 49 12.75 0.85 18.54
C LEU A 49 11.32 0.32 18.36
N LEU A 50 10.69 -0.18 19.43
CA LEU A 50 9.28 -0.57 19.44
C LEU A 50 8.36 0.64 19.25
N ALA A 51 8.60 1.75 19.95
CA ALA A 51 7.82 2.98 19.77
C ALA A 51 7.99 3.56 18.35
N ALA A 52 9.20 3.54 17.80
CA ALA A 52 9.44 3.90 16.41
C ALA A 52 8.71 2.95 15.45
N ALA A 53 8.79 1.63 15.65
CA ALA A 53 8.08 0.65 14.82
C ALA A 53 6.55 0.84 14.85
N ILE A 54 5.97 1.18 16.01
CA ILE A 54 4.54 1.49 16.14
C ILE A 54 4.19 2.78 15.40
N LEU A 55 5.03 3.82 15.49
CA LEU A 55 4.83 5.07 14.73
C LEU A 55 4.97 4.88 13.21
N LEU A 56 5.77 3.92 12.75
CA LEU A 56 5.90 3.57 11.33
C LEU A 56 4.76 2.69 10.80
N SER A 57 3.99 2.01 11.66
CA SER A 57 2.84 1.19 11.24
C SER A 57 1.56 1.98 10.90
N ALA A 58 1.59 3.31 11.06
CA ALA A 58 0.43 4.18 10.79
C ALA A 58 0.23 4.52 9.30
N CYS A 59 1.02 3.94 8.38
CA CYS A 59 0.99 4.31 6.97
C CYS A 59 0.19 3.32 6.11
N ALA A 60 -0.89 3.86 5.53
CA ALA A 60 -1.73 3.33 4.45
C ALA A 60 -2.63 2.14 4.84
N ASP A 61 -3.76 2.44 5.49
CA ASP A 61 -4.94 1.57 5.39
C ASP A 61 -5.31 1.43 3.92
N ARG A 62 -5.23 0.19 3.42
CA ARG A 62 -5.62 -0.20 2.07
C ARG A 62 -7.01 -0.84 2.13
N PRO A 63 -7.81 -0.72 1.07
CA PRO A 63 -9.13 -1.34 1.05
C PRO A 63 -9.06 -2.85 1.28
N GLY A 64 -10.01 -3.38 2.04
CA GLY A 64 -10.28 -4.81 2.11
C GLY A 64 -10.69 -5.41 0.76
N ALA A 65 -10.69 -6.73 0.67
CA ALA A 65 -10.96 -7.43 -0.59
C ALA A 65 -12.41 -7.26 -1.10
N ASP A 66 -13.35 -6.89 -0.24
CA ASP A 66 -14.79 -6.85 -0.49
C ASP A 66 -15.38 -5.43 -0.38
N VAL A 67 -14.54 -4.38 -0.38
CA VAL A 67 -14.98 -2.99 -0.23
C VAL A 67 -15.93 -2.51 -1.33
N LEU A 68 -15.98 -3.20 -2.49
CA LEU A 68 -16.90 -2.86 -3.58
C LEU A 68 -18.25 -3.56 -3.45
N THR A 69 -18.54 -4.21 -2.32
CA THR A 69 -19.85 -4.83 -2.08
C THR A 69 -20.92 -3.74 -2.09
N PRO A 70 -21.91 -3.81 -3.02
CA PRO A 70 -22.88 -2.73 -3.16
C PRO A 70 -23.77 -2.56 -1.92
N ASN A 71 -24.07 -1.30 -1.58
CA ASN A 71 -25.10 -0.95 -0.62
C ASN A 71 -26.14 -0.02 -1.28
N LEU A 72 -27.39 -0.49 -1.34
CA LEU A 72 -28.50 0.26 -1.93
C LEU A 72 -29.17 1.22 -0.95
N THR A 73 -28.78 1.21 0.33
CA THR A 73 -29.32 2.15 1.33
C THR A 73 -28.93 3.58 0.98
N GLU A 74 -29.91 4.48 0.95
CA GLU A 74 -29.66 5.91 0.81
C GLU A 74 -29.33 6.53 2.18
N ALA A 75 -28.34 7.42 2.21
CA ALA A 75 -28.01 8.22 3.38
C ALA A 75 -28.25 9.71 3.09
N PRO A 76 -28.99 10.44 3.93
CA PRO A 76 -29.20 11.87 3.75
C PRO A 76 -27.89 12.64 3.62
N GLY A 77 -27.76 13.43 2.54
CA GLY A 77 -26.57 14.23 2.27
C GLY A 77 -25.38 13.50 1.64
N ALA A 78 -25.46 12.17 1.47
CA ALA A 78 -24.45 11.44 0.71
C ALA A 78 -24.53 11.81 -0.78
N LYS A 79 -23.38 12.04 -1.43
CA LYS A 79 -23.32 12.50 -2.81
C LYS A 79 -22.87 11.37 -3.75
N PRO A 80 -23.67 11.00 -4.77
CA PRO A 80 -23.30 9.95 -5.72
C PRO A 80 -22.34 10.48 -6.80
N HIS A 81 -21.40 9.64 -7.21
CA HIS A 81 -20.43 9.88 -8.28
C HIS A 81 -20.30 8.63 -9.13
N THR A 82 -20.67 8.71 -10.41
CA THR A 82 -20.56 7.58 -11.35
C THR A 82 -19.26 7.66 -12.12
N ILE A 83 -18.38 6.70 -11.87
CA ILE A 83 -17.10 6.52 -12.56
C ILE A 83 -17.29 5.56 -13.73
N LEU A 84 -16.89 5.97 -14.94
CA LEU A 84 -16.79 5.03 -16.06
C LEU A 84 -15.41 4.38 -16.02
N VAL A 85 -15.37 3.07 -16.15
CA VAL A 85 -14.15 2.27 -16.08
C VAL A 85 -13.86 1.69 -17.45
N ALA A 86 -12.61 1.85 -17.89
CA ALA A 86 -12.00 1.12 -18.98
C ALA A 86 -10.77 0.39 -18.41
N THR A 87 -10.67 -0.92 -18.56
CA THR A 87 -9.67 -1.70 -17.83
C THR A 87 -9.10 -2.85 -18.65
N THR A 88 -7.84 -3.18 -18.40
CA THR A 88 -7.20 -4.41 -18.94
C THR A 88 -7.13 -5.53 -17.91
N ARG A 89 -7.75 -5.33 -16.74
CA ARG A 89 -7.88 -6.34 -15.70
C ARG A 89 -8.89 -7.40 -16.08
N ALA A 90 -8.67 -8.63 -15.66
CA ALA A 90 -9.67 -9.69 -15.72
C ALA A 90 -10.78 -9.41 -14.70
N ARG A 91 -12.05 -9.61 -15.11
CA ARG A 91 -13.19 -9.66 -14.18
C ARG A 91 -12.91 -10.68 -13.09
N ASP A 92 -13.34 -10.34 -11.88
CA ASP A 92 -13.18 -11.19 -10.71
C ASP A 92 -14.56 -11.69 -10.26
N PRO A 93 -14.77 -13.02 -10.17
CA PRO A 93 -16.06 -13.57 -9.76
C PRO A 93 -16.35 -13.39 -8.26
N ARG A 94 -15.35 -13.00 -7.46
CA ARG A 94 -15.53 -12.81 -6.02
C ARG A 94 -16.41 -11.58 -5.76
N PRO A 95 -17.47 -11.69 -4.94
CA PRO A 95 -18.29 -10.55 -4.58
C PRO A 95 -17.44 -9.40 -4.01
N GLY A 96 -17.77 -8.16 -4.38
CA GLY A 96 -17.11 -6.96 -3.85
C GLY A 96 -15.71 -6.65 -4.39
N THR A 97 -15.26 -7.33 -5.46
CA THR A 97 -13.93 -7.11 -6.08
C THR A 97 -13.98 -6.47 -7.48
N LEU A 98 -14.99 -6.82 -8.29
CA LEU A 98 -15.22 -6.41 -9.68
C LEU A 98 -14.09 -6.81 -10.66
N PHE A 99 -12.90 -6.25 -10.51
CA PHE A 99 -11.75 -6.57 -11.34
C PHE A 99 -10.55 -6.97 -10.48
N SER A 100 -9.85 -8.01 -10.92
CA SER A 100 -8.70 -8.57 -10.21
C SER A 100 -7.41 -7.80 -10.49
N GLY A 101 -6.30 -8.26 -9.89
CA GLY A 101 -4.95 -7.83 -10.25
C GLY A 101 -4.43 -8.46 -11.55
N GLU A 102 -5.14 -9.44 -12.11
CA GLU A 102 -4.67 -10.20 -13.26
C GLU A 102 -5.09 -9.57 -14.59
N ARG A 103 -4.32 -9.84 -15.65
CA ARG A 103 -4.64 -9.40 -17.01
C ARG A 103 -5.86 -10.13 -17.56
N GLY A 104 -6.77 -9.37 -18.16
CA GLY A 104 -7.82 -9.88 -19.01
C GLY A 104 -7.32 -10.17 -20.43
N THR A 105 -8.25 -10.56 -21.30
CA THR A 105 -7.97 -10.85 -22.72
C THR A 105 -8.02 -9.62 -23.62
N GLY A 106 -8.30 -8.44 -23.06
CA GLY A 106 -8.46 -7.19 -23.81
C GLY A 106 -8.94 -6.05 -22.92
N LEU A 107 -9.49 -5.01 -23.56
CA LEU A 107 -10.17 -3.91 -22.87
C LEU A 107 -11.58 -4.35 -22.45
N ASP A 108 -11.92 -4.09 -21.20
CA ASP A 108 -13.22 -4.35 -20.57
C ASP A 108 -13.73 -3.09 -19.87
N PHE A 109 -15.03 -3.03 -19.57
CA PHE A 109 -15.68 -1.81 -19.11
C PHE A 109 -16.65 -2.06 -17.96
N ALA A 110 -16.87 -1.02 -17.15
CA ALA A 110 -17.92 -0.97 -16.16
C ALA A 110 -18.32 0.47 -15.83
N ASN A 111 -19.52 0.64 -15.28
CA ASN A 111 -19.88 1.85 -14.56
C ASN A 111 -19.95 1.51 -13.07
N VAL A 112 -19.34 2.35 -12.24
CA VAL A 112 -19.42 2.19 -10.79
C VAL A 112 -19.85 3.51 -10.17
N THR A 113 -20.98 3.49 -9.47
CA THR A 113 -21.50 4.64 -8.72
C THR A 113 -21.11 4.48 -7.26
N LEU A 114 -20.33 5.43 -6.75
CA LEU A 114 -19.95 5.51 -5.34
C LEU A 114 -20.67 6.68 -4.68
N THR A 115 -21.09 6.52 -3.42
CA THR A 115 -21.58 7.62 -2.59
C THR A 115 -20.48 8.08 -1.65
N VAL A 116 -20.26 9.38 -1.57
CA VAL A 116 -19.35 10.02 -0.61
C VAL A 116 -20.18 10.56 0.57
N PRO A 117 -19.79 10.27 1.83
CA PRO A 117 -20.59 10.62 3.00
C PRO A 117 -20.64 12.14 3.23
N PRO A 118 -21.68 12.65 3.93
CA PRO A 118 -21.83 14.09 4.15
C PRO A 118 -20.72 14.72 5.00
N ALA A 119 -20.06 13.93 5.86
CA ALA A 119 -18.99 14.39 6.75
C ALA A 119 -17.57 14.23 6.15
N HIS A 120 -17.46 14.02 4.83
CA HIS A 120 -16.21 13.81 4.11
C HIS A 120 -15.16 14.90 4.40
N GLN A 121 -13.90 14.48 4.52
CA GLN A 121 -12.76 15.38 4.70
C GLN A 121 -11.90 15.43 3.42
N PRO A 122 -11.61 16.62 2.87
CA PRO A 122 -10.82 16.74 1.65
C PRO A 122 -9.49 15.99 1.71
N GLY A 123 -9.20 15.21 0.65
CA GLY A 123 -8.02 14.36 0.52
C GLY A 123 -8.10 13.03 1.27
N GLY A 124 -9.09 12.85 2.14
CA GLY A 124 -9.34 11.61 2.87
C GLY A 124 -10.12 10.60 2.04
N ILE A 125 -10.05 9.32 2.42
CA ILE A 125 -10.96 8.30 1.90
C ILE A 125 -11.55 7.59 3.11
N GLU A 126 -12.86 7.71 3.31
CA GLU A 126 -13.58 7.00 4.37
C GLU A 126 -13.82 5.55 3.94
N TRP A 127 -12.79 4.71 4.05
CA TRP A 127 -12.86 3.30 3.68
C TRP A 127 -13.94 2.55 4.45
N PRO A 128 -14.72 1.66 3.80
CA PRO A 128 -15.55 0.69 4.48
C PRO A 128 -14.72 -0.18 5.41
N LYS A 129 -15.02 -0.15 6.72
CA LYS A 129 -14.33 -1.03 7.69
C LYS A 129 -14.84 -2.47 7.63
N GLN A 130 -16.09 -2.64 7.18
CA GLN A 130 -16.77 -3.91 6.96
C GLN A 130 -17.67 -3.77 5.74
N ALA A 131 -17.82 -4.84 4.97
CA ALA A 131 -18.74 -4.87 3.84
C ALA A 131 -20.13 -5.41 4.25
N PRO A 132 -21.23 -4.85 3.73
CA PRO A 132 -21.29 -3.58 2.98
C PRO A 132 -21.04 -2.38 3.90
N GLY A 133 -20.39 -1.34 3.37
CA GLY A 133 -20.10 -0.12 4.14
C GLY A 133 -21.36 0.71 4.45
N ASN A 134 -21.23 1.68 5.37
CA ASN A 134 -22.30 2.59 5.76
C ASN A 134 -22.22 3.94 5.01
N PRO A 135 -23.14 4.27 4.08
CA PRO A 135 -23.06 5.48 3.27
C PRO A 135 -23.23 6.79 4.05
N ALA A 136 -23.69 6.74 5.31
CA ALA A 136 -23.76 7.91 6.18
C ALA A 136 -22.38 8.34 6.72
N THR A 137 -21.40 7.42 6.76
CA THR A 137 -20.10 7.63 7.40
C THR A 137 -18.91 7.22 6.55
N GLU A 138 -19.13 6.42 5.50
CA GLU A 138 -18.10 5.80 4.67
C GLU A 138 -18.41 6.03 3.19
N MET A 139 -17.38 5.96 2.34
CA MET A 139 -17.53 5.93 0.90
C MET A 139 -17.91 4.52 0.45
N VAL A 140 -19.06 4.40 -0.21
CA VAL A 140 -19.68 3.09 -0.48
C VAL A 140 -20.03 2.96 -1.95
N VAL A 141 -19.79 1.78 -2.53
CA VAL A 141 -20.33 1.44 -3.85
C VAL A 141 -21.84 1.29 -3.72
N HIS A 142 -22.58 2.12 -4.44
CA HIS A 142 -24.04 2.01 -4.54
C HIS A 142 -24.43 1.05 -5.65
N GLU A 143 -23.76 1.13 -6.79
CA GLU A 143 -24.04 0.30 -7.96
C GLU A 143 -22.75 0.02 -8.73
N ALA A 144 -22.60 -1.20 -9.25
CA ALA A 144 -21.53 -1.57 -10.17
C ALA A 144 -22.09 -2.44 -11.29
N VAL A 145 -21.91 -2.02 -12.54
CA VAL A 145 -22.48 -2.73 -13.70
C VAL A 145 -21.45 -2.82 -14.82
N TYR A 146 -21.15 -4.05 -15.25
CA TYR A 146 -20.28 -4.28 -16.41
C TYR A 146 -20.88 -3.73 -17.70
N ARG A 147 -20.00 -3.43 -18.66
CA ARG A 147 -20.33 -3.12 -20.04
C ARG A 147 -19.45 -3.98 -20.94
N ASP A 148 -20.04 -4.56 -21.98
CA ASP A 148 -19.35 -5.55 -22.79
C ASP A 148 -18.78 -4.95 -24.09
N THR A 149 -19.16 -3.72 -24.45
CA THR A 149 -18.80 -3.12 -25.74
C THR A 149 -18.30 -1.68 -25.63
N ASP A 150 -17.49 -1.28 -26.60
CA ASP A 150 -17.06 0.11 -26.81
C ASP A 150 -18.26 1.06 -26.96
N GLN A 151 -19.32 0.61 -27.65
CA GLN A 151 -20.53 1.38 -27.87
C GLN A 151 -21.27 1.64 -26.56
N ASP A 152 -21.31 0.66 -25.65
CA ASP A 152 -21.89 0.82 -24.32
C ASP A 152 -21.13 1.89 -23.52
N PHE A 153 -19.80 1.84 -23.53
CA PHE A 153 -18.95 2.82 -22.86
C PHE A 153 -19.18 4.23 -23.40
N VAL A 154 -19.16 4.42 -24.72
CA VAL A 154 -19.36 5.73 -25.36
C VAL A 154 -20.79 6.25 -25.16
N ARG A 155 -21.80 5.37 -25.17
CA ARG A 155 -23.19 5.74 -24.87
C ARG A 155 -23.29 6.30 -23.45
N ASP A 156 -22.73 5.59 -22.48
CA ASP A 156 -22.82 5.97 -21.07
C ASP A 156 -22.01 7.26 -20.79
N LEU A 157 -20.86 7.42 -21.45
CA LEU A 157 -20.07 8.66 -21.41
C LEU A 157 -20.88 9.84 -21.95
N ASN A 158 -21.51 9.68 -23.11
CA ASN A 158 -22.37 10.70 -23.70
C ASN A 158 -23.59 11.03 -22.84
N ALA A 159 -24.15 10.04 -22.14
CA ALA A 159 -25.26 10.25 -21.21
C ALA A 159 -24.82 11.10 -20.00
N GLN A 160 -23.61 10.88 -19.47
CA GLN A 160 -23.07 11.73 -18.40
C GLN A 160 -22.73 13.14 -18.91
N LEU A 161 -22.08 13.26 -20.07
CA LEU A 161 -21.73 14.56 -20.67
C LEU A 161 -22.97 15.41 -20.99
N ALA A 162 -24.10 14.78 -21.33
CA ALA A 162 -25.36 15.49 -21.57
C ALA A 162 -25.94 16.17 -20.31
N ARG A 163 -25.51 15.75 -19.11
CA ARG A 163 -25.89 16.38 -17.83
C ARG A 163 -25.10 17.66 -17.55
N LEU A 164 -23.99 17.87 -18.25
CA LEU A 164 -23.16 19.07 -18.13
C LEU A 164 -23.60 20.15 -19.12
N PRO A 165 -23.49 21.44 -18.76
CA PRO A 165 -23.75 22.55 -19.68
C PRO A 165 -22.89 22.46 -20.94
N ALA A 166 -23.44 22.89 -22.08
CA ALA A 166 -22.65 23.05 -23.31
C ALA A 166 -21.48 24.03 -23.06
N GLY A 167 -20.32 23.75 -23.65
CA GLY A 167 -19.07 24.48 -23.39
C GLY A 167 -18.29 23.99 -22.15
N ASN A 168 -18.88 23.10 -21.33
CA ASN A 168 -18.26 22.53 -20.13
C ASN A 168 -18.32 20.98 -20.11
N ARG A 169 -18.47 20.33 -21.27
CA ARG A 169 -18.54 18.86 -21.38
C ARG A 169 -17.15 18.25 -21.34
N ASN A 170 -16.49 18.37 -20.20
CA ASN A 170 -15.12 17.90 -20.00
C ASN A 170 -15.10 16.42 -19.56
N VAL A 171 -14.02 15.73 -19.91
CA VAL A 171 -13.71 14.39 -19.39
C VAL A 171 -12.37 14.43 -18.67
N LEU A 172 -12.31 13.82 -17.48
CA LEU A 172 -11.07 13.54 -16.77
C LEU A 172 -10.76 12.05 -16.90
N VAL A 173 -9.69 11.71 -17.62
CA VAL A 173 -9.16 10.34 -17.67
C VAL A 173 -8.06 10.21 -16.64
N PHE A 174 -8.28 9.34 -15.65
CA PHE A 174 -7.29 9.01 -14.63
C PHE A 174 -6.64 7.66 -14.92
N VAL A 175 -5.31 7.63 -14.89
CA VAL A 175 -4.48 6.43 -15.05
C VAL A 175 -3.72 6.20 -13.76
N HIS A 176 -3.97 5.08 -13.08
CA HIS A 176 -3.25 4.78 -11.85
C HIS A 176 -1.80 4.37 -12.10
N GLY A 177 -1.01 4.38 -11.03
CA GLY A 177 0.39 3.98 -11.03
C GLY A 177 0.64 2.56 -10.53
N TYR A 178 1.91 2.32 -10.20
CA TYR A 178 2.42 1.08 -9.64
C TYR A 178 1.74 0.70 -8.31
N ASN A 179 1.68 -0.60 -7.99
CA ASN A 179 1.23 -1.10 -6.67
C ASN A 179 -0.17 -0.58 -6.29
N THR A 180 -1.08 -0.56 -7.26
CA THR A 180 -2.44 -0.05 -7.08
C THR A 180 -3.48 -1.13 -7.35
N MET A 181 -4.32 -1.43 -6.36
CA MET A 181 -5.50 -2.28 -6.52
C MET A 181 -6.58 -1.57 -7.35
N PHE A 182 -7.49 -2.33 -7.96
CA PHE A 182 -8.62 -1.74 -8.68
C PHE A 182 -9.48 -0.83 -7.78
N SER A 183 -9.82 -1.30 -6.58
CA SER A 183 -10.57 -0.55 -5.58
C SER A 183 -9.85 0.74 -5.15
N GLU A 184 -8.52 0.70 -4.98
CA GLU A 184 -7.73 1.89 -4.63
C GLU A 184 -7.82 2.97 -5.70
N ALA A 185 -7.63 2.61 -6.97
CA ALA A 185 -7.72 3.55 -8.09
C ALA A 185 -9.13 4.16 -8.20
N LEU A 186 -10.16 3.33 -8.03
CA LEU A 186 -11.55 3.73 -8.10
C LEU A 186 -11.91 4.72 -6.99
N TYR A 187 -11.66 4.38 -5.73
CA TYR A 187 -11.94 5.25 -4.59
C TYR A 187 -11.14 6.55 -4.66
N ARG A 188 -9.88 6.49 -5.11
CA ARG A 188 -9.04 7.68 -5.27
C ARG A 188 -9.61 8.64 -6.32
N LEU A 189 -10.05 8.12 -7.48
CA LEU A 189 -10.69 8.97 -8.49
C LEU A 189 -12.01 9.54 -8.00
N THR A 190 -12.81 8.77 -7.27
CA THR A 190 -14.05 9.27 -6.65
C THR A 190 -13.76 10.40 -5.67
N GLN A 191 -12.78 10.23 -4.78
CA GLN A 191 -12.32 11.25 -3.85
C GLN A 191 -11.88 12.52 -4.58
N MET A 192 -10.99 12.38 -5.58
CA MET A 192 -10.53 13.51 -6.39
C MET A 192 -11.69 14.23 -7.09
N THR A 193 -12.64 13.48 -7.64
CA THR A 193 -13.82 14.04 -8.33
C THR A 193 -14.72 14.79 -7.35
N HIS A 194 -14.94 14.24 -6.15
CA HIS A 194 -15.74 14.87 -5.11
C HIS A 194 -15.10 16.15 -4.59
N ASP A 195 -13.79 16.11 -4.33
CA ASP A 195 -13.05 17.22 -3.76
C ASP A 195 -12.72 18.32 -4.77
N SER A 196 -12.72 17.98 -6.06
CA SER A 196 -12.53 18.95 -7.12
C SER A 196 -13.86 19.64 -7.45
N ASP A 197 -13.88 20.98 -7.40
CA ASP A 197 -14.97 21.77 -7.98
C ASP A 197 -14.89 21.85 -9.53
N VAL A 198 -14.09 21.00 -10.16
CA VAL A 198 -13.86 21.03 -11.62
C VAL A 198 -14.95 20.20 -12.32
N PRO A 199 -15.79 20.82 -13.17
CA PRO A 199 -16.82 20.08 -13.88
C PRO A 199 -16.19 19.12 -14.90
N GLY A 200 -16.58 17.85 -14.84
CA GLY A 200 -16.19 16.85 -15.84
C GLY A 200 -16.72 15.46 -15.51
N VAL A 201 -16.75 14.58 -16.51
CA VAL A 201 -17.08 13.18 -16.35
C VAL A 201 -15.81 12.39 -16.01
N PRO A 202 -15.74 11.68 -14.88
CA PRO A 202 -14.57 10.89 -14.50
C PRO A 202 -14.54 9.54 -15.22
N VAL A 203 -13.40 9.26 -15.86
CA VAL A 203 -13.07 7.99 -16.51
C VAL A 203 -11.83 7.41 -15.85
N LEU A 204 -11.95 6.21 -15.28
CA LEU A 204 -10.81 5.44 -14.78
C LEU A 204 -10.29 4.53 -15.90
N PHE A 205 -9.03 4.73 -16.30
CA PHE A 205 -8.28 3.70 -17.01
C PHE A 205 -7.45 2.89 -16.01
N SER A 206 -7.76 1.60 -15.87
CA SER A 206 -7.08 0.72 -14.92
C SER A 206 -6.34 -0.42 -15.62
N TRP A 207 -5.03 -0.47 -15.46
CA TRP A 207 -4.22 -1.58 -15.96
C TRP A 207 -3.97 -2.62 -14.88
N ALA A 208 -3.64 -3.86 -15.28
CA ALA A 208 -3.52 -5.01 -14.40
C ALA A 208 -2.33 -4.95 -13.43
N SER A 209 -2.46 -4.15 -12.38
CA SER A 209 -1.56 -4.14 -11.22
C SER A 209 -2.07 -5.08 -10.15
N ARG A 210 -1.17 -5.90 -9.58
CA ARG A 210 -1.50 -6.77 -8.45
C ARG A 210 -1.64 -6.04 -7.13
N GLY A 211 -1.21 -4.78 -7.06
CA GLY A 211 -1.25 -4.02 -5.82
C GLY A 211 -0.31 -4.58 -4.77
N LYS A 212 0.86 -5.08 -5.16
CA LYS A 212 1.90 -5.55 -4.22
C LYS A 212 3.27 -5.01 -4.60
N THR A 213 4.06 -4.67 -3.58
CA THR A 213 5.40 -4.09 -3.75
C THR A 213 6.41 -5.08 -4.34
N GLU A 214 6.20 -6.38 -4.14
CA GLU A 214 7.03 -7.45 -4.69
C GLU A 214 6.71 -7.80 -6.15
N ASP A 215 5.56 -7.36 -6.67
CA ASP A 215 5.08 -7.68 -8.02
C ASP A 215 5.53 -6.66 -9.09
N TYR A 216 6.61 -5.91 -8.83
CA TYR A 216 7.12 -4.84 -9.71
C TYR A 216 7.27 -5.26 -11.18
N VAL A 217 7.89 -6.42 -11.44
CA VAL A 217 8.12 -6.91 -12.80
C VAL A 217 6.79 -7.20 -13.51
N TYR A 218 5.82 -7.75 -12.80
CA TYR A 218 4.50 -8.00 -13.34
C TYR A 218 3.79 -6.69 -13.70
N ASP A 219 3.72 -5.76 -12.76
CA ASP A 219 3.06 -4.47 -12.92
C ASP A 219 3.69 -3.66 -14.07
N ASN A 220 5.02 -3.59 -14.15
CA ASN A 220 5.71 -2.89 -15.23
C ASN A 220 5.40 -3.48 -16.61
N ASN A 221 5.38 -4.82 -16.71
CA ASN A 221 5.01 -5.49 -17.95
C ASN A 221 3.52 -5.27 -18.26
N SER A 222 2.66 -5.12 -17.25
CA SER A 222 1.22 -4.94 -17.40
C SER A 222 0.90 -3.55 -17.91
N ALA A 223 1.53 -2.52 -17.32
CA ALA A 223 1.47 -1.15 -17.82
C ALA A 223 1.97 -1.05 -19.27
N THR A 224 3.06 -1.76 -19.62
CA THR A 224 3.58 -1.80 -20.99
C THR A 224 2.59 -2.43 -21.97
N ALA A 225 1.98 -3.56 -21.62
CA ALA A 225 0.99 -4.22 -22.47
C ALA A 225 -0.35 -3.47 -22.56
N ALA A 226 -0.64 -2.58 -21.61
CA ALA A 226 -1.87 -1.80 -21.59
C ALA A 226 -1.84 -0.56 -22.51
N ARG A 227 -0.71 -0.24 -23.15
CA ARG A 227 -0.55 0.98 -23.98
C ARG A 227 -1.58 1.08 -25.10
N ASP A 228 -1.74 0.03 -25.88
CA ASP A 228 -2.68 0.01 -27.01
C ASP A 228 -4.15 0.11 -26.53
N ASN A 229 -4.43 -0.45 -25.35
CA ASN A 229 -5.75 -0.37 -24.72
C ASN A 229 -6.02 1.02 -24.11
N LEU A 230 -4.98 1.71 -23.63
CA LEU A 230 -5.08 3.12 -23.23
C LEU A 230 -5.32 4.00 -24.45
N GLU A 231 -4.58 3.81 -25.53
CA GLU A 231 -4.82 4.51 -26.80
C GLU A 231 -6.27 4.31 -27.26
N ARG A 232 -6.74 3.06 -27.31
CA ARG A 232 -8.13 2.74 -27.66
C ARG A 232 -9.12 3.45 -26.74
N THR A 233 -8.89 3.47 -25.44
CA THR A 233 -9.73 4.19 -24.48
C THR A 233 -9.79 5.68 -24.80
N LEU A 234 -8.64 6.31 -25.07
CA LEU A 234 -8.57 7.72 -25.43
C LEU A 234 -9.26 8.01 -26.78
N THR A 235 -9.15 7.12 -27.76
CA THR A 235 -9.90 7.20 -29.02
C THR A 235 -11.41 7.13 -28.77
N LEU A 236 -11.88 6.24 -27.91
CA LEU A 236 -13.29 6.14 -27.54
C LEU A 236 -13.79 7.42 -26.86
N VAL A 237 -13.03 7.96 -25.90
CA VAL A 237 -13.34 9.23 -25.25
C VAL A 237 -13.37 10.37 -26.28
N ALA A 238 -12.41 10.43 -27.20
CA ALA A 238 -12.37 11.44 -28.26
C ALA A 238 -13.51 11.33 -29.28
N SER A 239 -14.07 10.13 -29.47
CA SER A 239 -15.24 9.89 -30.33
C SER A 239 -16.57 10.28 -29.68
N SER A 240 -16.56 10.65 -28.40
CA SER A 240 -17.75 11.06 -27.64
C SER A 240 -18.10 12.54 -27.89
N LYS A 241 -19.11 13.04 -27.16
CA LYS A 241 -19.50 14.46 -27.12
C LYS A 241 -18.63 15.30 -26.19
N ALA A 242 -17.45 14.81 -25.82
CA ALA A 242 -16.51 15.54 -24.98
C ALA A 242 -15.98 16.76 -25.74
N GLU A 243 -15.94 17.90 -25.07
CA GLU A 243 -15.38 19.16 -25.61
C GLU A 243 -13.92 19.35 -25.19
N LYS A 244 -13.53 18.75 -24.06
CA LYS A 244 -12.15 18.75 -23.57
C LYS A 244 -11.84 17.43 -22.87
N ILE A 245 -10.63 16.92 -23.07
CA ILE A 245 -10.11 15.73 -22.41
C ILE A 245 -8.87 16.14 -21.60
N THR A 246 -8.90 15.88 -20.29
CA THR A 246 -7.76 16.04 -19.40
C THR A 246 -7.29 14.65 -18.98
N ILE A 247 -5.99 14.40 -19.07
CA ILE A 247 -5.39 13.13 -18.62
C ILE A 247 -4.56 13.40 -17.37
N MET A 248 -4.80 12.62 -16.32
CA MET A 248 -4.02 12.61 -15.08
C MET A 248 -3.47 11.21 -14.88
N ALA A 249 -2.15 11.10 -14.75
CA ALA A 249 -1.46 9.83 -14.53
C ALA A 249 -0.55 9.92 -13.30
N HIS A 250 -0.50 8.85 -12.52
CA HIS A 250 0.37 8.69 -11.35
C HIS A 250 1.41 7.60 -11.59
#